data_AF-A0A3D5Q5G4-F1
#
_entry.id   AF-A0A3D5Q5G4-F1
#
_cell.length_a   1.000
_cell.length_b   1.000
_cell.length_c   1.000
_cell.angle_alpha   90.00
_cell.angle_beta   90.00
_cell.angle_gamma   90.00
#
_symmetry.space_group_name_H-M   'P 1'
#
loop_
_entity.id
_entity.type
_entity.pdbx_description
1 polymer ?
#
loop_
_entity_poly.entity_id
_entity_poly.type
_entity_poly.pdbx_seq_one_letter_code
_entity_poly.pdbx_strand_id
1 'polypeptide(L)'
;SISLKEGEEAFIKRARDCMRYGAAVVVMAFDEDGQADTYERKTEICKRSYEVLTGIGFNPADIIFDPNIFAIATGIEEHNNYAV
;
A
#
# COMPACT_ATOMS: atom_id res chain seq x y z
N SER A 1 7.60 -4.55 -3.73
CA SER A 1 6.75 -3.78 -2.81
C SER A 1 6.39 -4.64 -1.61
N ILE A 2 5.82 -4.04 -0.56
CA ILE A 2 5.20 -4.73 0.58
C ILE A 2 3.76 -4.24 0.72
N SER A 3 2.91 -4.99 1.43
CA SER A 3 1.52 -4.60 1.70
C SER A 3 0.97 -5.33 2.93
N LEU A 4 -0.23 -4.94 3.37
CA LEU A 4 -0.95 -5.54 4.51
C LEU A 4 -1.72 -6.81 4.14
N LYS A 5 -1.58 -7.32 2.90
CA LYS A 5 -2.30 -8.51 2.38
C LYS A 5 -2.19 -9.75 3.28
N GLU A 6 -1.02 -9.95 3.89
CA GLU A 6 -0.74 -11.08 4.79
C GLU A 6 -0.84 -10.68 6.27
N GLY A 7 -1.49 -9.56 6.54
CA GLY A 7 -1.59 -8.97 7.87
C GLY A 7 -0.37 -8.13 8.27
N GLU A 8 -0.55 -7.44 9.39
CA GLU A 8 0.40 -6.45 9.90
C GLU A 8 1.74 -7.05 10.34
N GLU A 9 1.76 -8.24 10.93
CA GLU A 9 3.00 -8.88 11.39
C GLU A 9 3.95 -9.18 10.22
N ALA A 10 3.43 -9.72 9.12
CA ALA A 10 4.19 -9.99 7.91
C ALA A 10 4.70 -8.69 7.27
N PHE A 11 3.88 -7.64 7.26
CA PHE A 11 4.23 -6.31 6.77
C PHE A 11 5.39 -5.70 7.57
N ILE A 12 5.30 -5.69 8.91
CA ILE A 12 6.35 -5.19 9.80
C ILE A 12 7.64 -5.99 9.65
N LYS A 13 7.56 -7.32 9.57
CA LYS A 13 8.74 -8.18 9.38
C LYS A 13 9.50 -7.78 8.11
N ARG A 14 8.80 -7.66 6.98
CA ARG A 14 9.40 -7.25 5.69
C ARG A 14 9.94 -5.82 5.75
N ALA A 15 9.22 -4.90 6.41
CA ALA A 15 9.68 -3.52 6.58
C ALA A 15 10.98 -3.45 7.39
N ARG A 16 11.12 -4.23 8.47
CA ARG A 16 12.37 -4.32 9.25
C ARG A 16 13.53 -4.87 8.44
N ASP A 17 13.28 -5.84 7.56
CA ASP A 17 14.30 -6.32 6.62
C ASP A 17 14.75 -5.19 5.68
N CYS A 18 13.82 -4.41 5.10
CA CYS A 18 14.15 -3.24 4.28
C CYS A 18 14.96 -2.19 5.05
N MET A 19 14.58 -1.86 6.29
CA MET A 19 15.34 -0.94 7.16
C MET A 19 16.76 -1.43 7.39
N ARG A 20 16.94 -2.73 7.66
CA ARG A 20 18.26 -3.34 7.87
C ARG A 20 19.16 -3.21 6.64
N TYR A 21 18.59 -3.26 5.44
CA TYR A 21 19.31 -3.09 4.19
C TYR A 21 19.47 -1.63 3.75
N GLY A 22 18.83 -0.67 4.44
CA GLY A 22 18.83 0.74 4.04
C GLY A 22 18.07 0.99 2.75
N ALA A 23 17.05 0.18 2.45
CA ALA A 23 16.27 0.28 1.23
C ALA A 23 14.98 1.09 1.44
N ALA A 24 14.66 1.97 0.50
CA ALA A 24 13.32 2.51 0.34
C ALA A 24 12.33 1.41 -0.09
N VAL A 25 11.04 1.65 0.17
CA VAL A 25 10.01 0.64 -0.05
C VAL A 25 8.79 1.21 -0.78
N VAL A 26 8.33 0.45 -1.78
CA VAL A 26 7.01 0.65 -2.37
C VAL A 26 5.96 -0.08 -1.53
N VAL A 27 4.92 0.63 -1.11
CA VAL A 27 3.78 0.11 -0.35
C VAL A 27 2.55 0.09 -1.25
N MET A 28 2.03 -1.10 -1.53
CA MET A 28 0.79 -1.24 -2.31
C MET A 28 -0.43 -0.96 -1.43
N ALA A 29 -1.45 -0.31 -1.98
CA ALA A 29 -2.77 -0.21 -1.35
C ALA A 29 -3.52 -1.56 -1.43
N PHE A 30 -3.04 -2.55 -0.68
CA PHE A 30 -3.61 -3.89 -0.58
C PHE A 30 -3.50 -4.37 0.87
N ASP A 31 -4.64 -4.65 1.52
CA ASP A 31 -4.74 -5.17 2.88
C ASP A 31 -5.41 -6.55 2.93
N GLU A 32 -5.78 -6.99 4.13
CA GLU A 32 -6.39 -8.30 4.40
C GLU A 32 -7.73 -8.49 3.65
N ASP A 33 -8.42 -7.41 3.31
CA ASP A 33 -9.72 -7.41 2.64
C ASP A 33 -9.61 -7.28 1.11
N GLY A 34 -8.42 -7.03 0.57
CA GLY A 34 -8.18 -7.01 -0.87
C GLY A 34 -7.43 -5.78 -1.38
N GLN A 35 -7.46 -5.61 -2.69
CA GLN A 35 -6.90 -4.43 -3.35
C GLN A 35 -7.83 -3.23 -3.17
N ALA A 36 -7.28 -2.06 -2.87
CA ALA A 36 -8.04 -0.83 -2.88
C ALA A 36 -8.32 -0.38 -4.32
N ASP A 37 -9.61 -0.36 -4.67
CA ASP A 37 -10.15 0.03 -5.96
C ASP A 37 -10.86 1.40 -5.92
N THR A 38 -11.38 1.81 -4.75
CA THR A 38 -11.95 3.15 -4.52
C THR A 38 -10.95 4.14 -3.91
N TYR A 39 -11.21 5.43 -4.06
CA TYR A 39 -10.41 6.50 -3.44
C TYR A 39 -10.35 6.36 -1.91
N GLU A 40 -11.48 6.06 -1.27
CA GLU A 40 -11.57 5.90 0.19
C GLU A 40 -10.69 4.75 0.65
N ARG A 41 -10.75 3.60 -0.02
CA ARG A 41 -9.91 2.44 0.30
C ARG A 41 -8.42 2.73 0.06
N LYS A 42 -8.09 3.43 -1.03
CA LYS A 42 -6.69 3.79 -1.34
C LYS A 42 -6.10 4.66 -0.22
N THR A 43 -6.84 5.68 0.21
CA THR A 43 -6.41 6.59 1.28
C THR A 43 -6.36 5.91 2.65
N GLU A 44 -7.33 5.06 2.96
CA GLU A 44 -7.38 4.27 4.20
C GLU A 44 -6.15 3.37 4.35
N ILE A 45 -5.87 2.54 3.35
CA ILE A 45 -4.77 1.57 3.42
C ILE A 45 -3.41 2.27 3.44
N CYS A 46 -3.22 3.33 2.62
CA CYS A 46 -1.98 4.10 2.63
C CYS A 46 -1.75 4.79 3.98
N LYS A 47 -2.81 5.36 4.59
CA LYS A 47 -2.71 5.97 5.91
C LYS A 47 -2.37 4.95 7.00
N ARG A 48 -3.07 3.81 7.05
CA ARG A 48 -2.77 2.72 8.01
C ARG A 48 -1.33 2.23 7.84
N SER A 49 -0.90 2.02 6.60
CA SER A 49 0.48 1.61 6.31
C SER A 49 1.52 2.64 6.77
N TYR A 50 1.25 3.93 6.57
CA TYR A 50 2.11 5.02 7.05
C TYR A 50 2.25 4.98 8.57
N GLU A 51 1.13 4.86 9.30
CA GLU A 51 1.12 4.82 10.76
C GLU A 51 1.90 3.61 11.29
N VAL A 52 1.72 2.43 10.70
CA VAL A 52 2.46 1.22 11.08
C VAL A 52 3.97 1.38 10.83
N LEU A 53 4.36 1.86 9.64
CA LEU A 53 5.78 2.02 9.27
C LEU A 53 6.48 3.07 10.12
N THR A 54 5.86 4.23 10.32
CA THR A 54 6.43 5.27 11.17
C THR A 54 6.44 4.88 12.65
N GLY A 55 5.45 4.09 13.10
CA GLY A 55 5.41 3.52 14.45
C GLY A 55 6.57 2.57 14.77
N ILE A 56 7.18 1.94 13.76
CA ILE A 56 8.40 1.13 13.91
C ILE A 56 9.69 1.90 13.59
N GLY A 57 9.61 3.20 13.34
CA GLY A 57 10.75 4.07 13.05
C GLY A 57 11.23 4.04 11.59
N PHE A 58 10.42 3.57 10.64
CA PHE A 58 10.73 3.66 9.22
C PHE A 58 10.76 5.13 8.78
N ASN A 59 11.78 5.54 8.03
CA ASN A 59 11.90 6.93 7.55
C ASN A 59 10.78 7.26 6.54
N PRO A 60 9.93 8.27 6.79
CA PRO A 60 8.84 8.65 5.88
C PRO A 60 9.29 8.96 4.45
N ALA A 61 10.48 9.54 4.28
CA ALA A 61 11.02 9.88 2.97
C ALA A 61 11.37 8.66 2.11
N ASP A 62 11.48 7.49 2.73
CA ASP A 62 11.78 6.21 2.07
C ASP A 62 10.52 5.38 1.78
N ILE A 63 9.32 5.93 2.03
CA ILE A 63 8.03 5.29 1.77
C ILE A 63 7.44 5.83 0.47
N ILE A 64 7.23 4.94 -0.50
CA ILE A 64 6.61 5.27 -1.79
C ILE A 64 5.27 4.54 -1.87
N PHE A 65 4.16 5.27 -1.94
CA PHE A 65 2.84 4.65 -2.05
C PHE A 65 2.48 4.37 -3.51
N ASP A 66 2.00 3.14 -3.76
CA ASP A 66 1.35 2.74 -5.00
C ASP A 66 -0.15 2.50 -4.71
N PRO A 67 -1.03 3.45 -5.07
CA PRO A 67 -2.47 3.36 -4.83
C PRO A 67 -3.20 2.50 -5.89
N ASN A 68 -2.47 1.63 -6.60
CA ASN A 68 -2.96 0.76 -7.68
C ASN A 68 -3.51 1.52 -8.89
N ILE A 69 -2.73 1.55 -9.97
CA ILE A 69 -3.22 1.98 -11.28
C ILE A 69 -3.88 0.76 -11.96
N PHE A 70 -5.20 0.81 -12.13
CA PHE A 70 -5.96 -0.24 -12.81
C PHE A 70 -6.22 0.11 -14.28
N ALA A 71 -6.52 -0.92 -15.08
CA ALA A 71 -6.97 -0.73 -16.45
C ALA A 71 -8.36 -0.08 -16.49
N ILE A 72 -8.54 0.83 -17.44
CA ILE A 72 -9.82 1.49 -17.75
C ILE A 72 -10.28 1.12 -19.16
N ALA A 73 -11.50 1.52 -19.53
CA ALA A 73 -12.12 1.23 -20.83
C ALA A 73 -12.21 -0.28 -21.14
N THR A 74 -12.42 -1.10 -20.12
CA THR A 74 -12.49 -2.56 -20.24
C THR A 74 -13.85 -3.08 -20.72
N GLY A 75 -14.84 -2.20 -20.89
CA GLY A 75 -16.24 -2.57 -21.15
C GLY A 75 -17.03 -2.98 -19.90
N ILE A 76 -16.48 -2.75 -18.69
CA ILE A 76 -17.11 -2.99 -17.39
C ILE A 76 -17.33 -1.62 -16.74
N GLU A 77 -18.57 -1.30 -16.35
CA GLU A 77 -18.95 0.05 -15.89
C GLU A 77 -18.26 0.43 -14.58
N GLU A 78 -18.07 -0.54 -13.69
CA GLU A 78 -17.39 -0.40 -12.40
C GLU A 78 -15.94 0.10 -12.54
N HIS A 79 -15.30 -0.12 -13.69
CA HIS A 79 -13.91 0.29 -13.93
C HIS A 79 -13.75 1.73 -14.42
N ASN A 80 -14.86 2.45 -14.69
CA ASN A 80 -14.81 3.79 -15.28
C ASN A 80 -14.10 4.82 -14.38
N ASN A 81 -14.17 4.65 -13.07
CA ASN A 81 -13.60 5.60 -12.10
C ASN A 81 -12.22 5.20 -11.56
N TYR A 82 -11.58 4.15 -12.08
CA TYR A 82 -10.27 3.71 -11.57
C TYR A 82 -9.11 4.68 -11.85
N ALA A 83 -9.30 5.64 -12.76
CA ALA A 83 -8.33 6.67 -13.10
C ALA A 83 -8.65 8.05 -12.51
N VAL A 84 -9.60 8.13 -11.57
CA VAL A 84 -10.01 9.36 -10.88
C VAL A 84 -9.45 9.41 -9.47
#